data_AF-A0A8T5NKV8-F1
#
_entry.id   AF-A0A8T5NKV8-F1
#
_cell.length_a   1.000
_cell.length_b   1.000
_cell.length_c   1.000
_cell.angle_alpha   90.00
_cell.angle_beta   90.00
_cell.angle_gamma   90.00
#
_symmetry.space_group_name_H-M   'P 1'
#
loop_
_entity.id
_entity.type
_entity.pdbx_description
1 polymer ?
#
loop_
_entity_poly.entity_id
_entity_poly.type
_entity_poly.pdbx_seq_one_letter_code
_entity_poly.pdbx_strand_id
1 'polypeptide(L)'
;MEKMQIENDVYIDEILKNWKGIIMLYRQFEEKNPVLLLDIQEQKVYAYPYNEFKSALNEISQESLKTQYEEAIANDNFVIFVQDNEKKEFRSYTFTKE
;
A
#
# COMPACT_ATOMS: atom_id res chain seq x y z
N MET A 1 19.40 5.69 -8.56
CA MET A 1 18.07 6.29 -8.82
C MET A 1 17.28 5.26 -9.63
N GLU A 2 16.63 4.32 -8.95
CA GLU A 2 15.84 3.27 -9.60
C GLU A 2 14.54 3.84 -10.14
N LYS A 3 14.58 4.28 -11.39
CA LYS A 3 13.41 4.32 -12.25
C LYS A 3 13.22 2.91 -12.83
N MET A 4 12.57 2.01 -12.11
CA MET A 4 12.23 0.70 -12.66
C MET A 4 10.85 0.25 -12.18
N GLN A 5 10.03 -0.21 -13.13
CA GLN A 5 8.72 -0.87 -12.98
C GLN A 5 7.46 0.01 -12.92
N ILE A 6 7.33 1.06 -13.75
CA ILE A 6 5.99 1.64 -14.03
C ILE A 6 5.39 1.05 -15.32
N GLU A 7 6.19 0.58 -16.28
CA GLU A 7 5.67 0.04 -17.53
C GLU A 7 5.39 -1.47 -17.41
N ASN A 8 4.10 -1.81 -17.29
CA ASN A 8 3.48 -3.15 -17.22
C ASN A 8 3.43 -3.83 -15.85
N ASP A 9 3.36 -3.09 -14.75
CA ASP A 9 2.98 -3.70 -13.47
C ASP A 9 1.47 -3.90 -13.42
N VAL A 10 1.03 -5.16 -13.51
CA VAL A 10 -0.38 -5.57 -13.53
C VAL A 10 -1.17 -5.06 -12.31
N TYR A 11 -0.49 -4.77 -11.20
CA TYR A 11 -1.14 -4.28 -10.00
C TYR A 11 -1.36 -2.77 -10.02
N ILE A 12 -0.62 -2.01 -10.83
CA ILE A 12 -0.91 -0.59 -11.03
C ILE A 12 -2.29 -0.43 -11.66
N ASP A 13 -2.63 -1.25 -12.65
CA ASP A 13 -3.97 -1.24 -13.27
C ASP A 13 -5.07 -1.56 -12.24
N GLU A 14 -4.83 -2.53 -11.36
CA GLU A 14 -5.77 -2.90 -10.30
C GLU A 14 -5.92 -1.79 -9.24
N ILE A 15 -4.83 -1.10 -8.89
CA ILE A 15 -4.86 0.08 -8.02
C ILE A 15 -5.67 1.20 -8.67
N LEU A 16 -5.43 1.49 -9.96
CA LEU A 16 -6.13 2.56 -10.67
C LEU A 16 -7.63 2.30 -10.81
N LYS A 17 -8.04 1.04 -11.05
CA LYS A 17 -9.45 0.63 -11.05
C LYS A 17 -10.13 0.90 -9.70
N ASN A 18 -9.40 0.71 -8.60
CA ASN A 18 -9.89 0.88 -7.24
C ASN A 18 -9.60 2.28 -6.65
N TRP A 19 -8.97 3.18 -7.42
CA TRP A 19 -8.39 4.43 -6.94
C TRP A 19 -9.34 5.30 -6.12
N LYS A 20 -10.59 5.45 -6.60
CA LYS A 20 -11.60 6.25 -5.90
C LYS A 20 -11.89 5.71 -4.50
N GLY A 21 -11.99 4.38 -4.35
CA GLY A 21 -12.20 3.74 -3.06
C GLY A 21 -11.00 3.88 -2.14
N ILE A 22 -9.79 3.71 -2.69
CA ILE A 22 -8.51 3.89 -2.00
C ILE A 22 -8.41 5.30 -1.41
N ILE A 23 -8.61 6.34 -2.23
CA ILE A 23 -8.51 7.73 -1.79
C ILE A 23 -9.59 8.08 -0.77
N MET A 24 -10.83 7.60 -0.97
CA MET A 24 -11.91 7.84 -0.01
C MET A 24 -11.59 7.22 1.35
N LEU A 25 -11.11 5.99 1.37
CA LEU A 25 -10.76 5.28 2.60
C LEU A 25 -9.52 5.89 3.28
N TYR A 26 -8.53 6.31 2.49
CA TYR A 26 -7.37 7.04 2.98
C TYR A 26 -7.78 8.32 3.71
N ARG A 27 -8.54 9.19 3.03
CA ARG A 27 -9.01 10.47 3.60
C ARG A 27 -9.87 10.28 4.84
N GLN A 28 -10.68 9.22 4.88
CA GLN A 28 -11.50 8.90 6.04
C GLN A 28 -10.66 8.60 7.30
N PHE A 29 -9.45 8.05 7.13
CA PHE A 29 -8.59 7.62 8.23
C PHE A 29 -7.24 8.33 8.28
N GLU A 30 -7.06 9.42 7.53
CA GLU A 30 -5.78 10.11 7.33
C GLU A 30 -5.09 10.48 8.65
N GLU A 31 -5.85 10.96 9.64
CA GLU A 31 -5.34 11.31 10.97
C GLU A 31 -4.67 10.13 11.71
N LYS A 32 -5.00 8.90 11.32
CA LYS A 32 -4.45 7.67 11.92
C LYS A 32 -3.25 7.12 11.15
N ASN A 33 -2.86 7.75 10.04
CA ASN A 33 -1.88 7.22 9.09
C ASN A 33 -2.21 5.75 8.76
N PRO A 34 -3.25 5.51 7.94
CA PRO A 34 -3.65 4.16 7.63
C PRO A 34 -2.63 3.53 6.68
N VAL A 35 -2.47 2.22 6.79
CA VAL A 35 -1.88 1.39 5.75
C VAL A 35 -3.02 0.85 4.89
N LEU A 36 -2.96 1.11 3.59
CA LEU A 36 -3.97 0.61 2.65
C LEU A 36 -3.51 -0.73 2.08
N LEU A 37 -4.42 -1.70 2.04
CA LEU A 37 -4.19 -3.02 1.44
C LEU A 37 -5.28 -3.29 0.40
N LEU A 38 -4.87 -3.46 -0.86
CA LEU A 38 -5.71 -3.99 -1.93
C LEU A 38 -5.52 -5.51 -2.00
N ASP A 39 -6.59 -6.25 -1.70
CA ASP A 39 -6.64 -7.69 -1.93
C ASP A 39 -7.16 -7.95 -3.35
N ILE A 40 -6.33 -8.58 -4.20
CA ILE A 40 -6.65 -8.81 -5.62
C ILE A 40 -7.75 -9.83 -5.80
N GLN A 41 -7.82 -10.84 -4.93
CA GLN A 41 -8.83 -11.91 -5.02
C GLN A 41 -10.20 -11.40 -4.57
N GLU A 42 -10.24 -10.55 -3.55
CA GLU A 42 -11.50 -9.98 -3.06
C GLU A 42 -11.94 -8.71 -3.81
N GLN A 43 -11.02 -8.07 -4.53
CA GLN A 43 -11.23 -6.75 -5.14
C GLN A 43 -11.70 -5.72 -4.10
N LYS A 44 -11.05 -5.75 -2.92
CA LYS A 44 -11.37 -4.87 -1.79
C LYS A 44 -10.15 -4.15 -1.28
N VAL A 45 -10.41 -2.94 -0.79
CA VAL A 45 -9.42 -2.10 -0.13
C VAL A 45 -9.71 -2.11 1.37
N TYR A 46 -8.70 -2.46 2.14
CA TYR A 46 -8.69 -2.42 3.59
C TYR A 46 -7.81 -1.27 4.08
N ALA A 47 -8.18 -0.66 5.19
CA ALA A 47 -7.36 0.29 5.91
C ALA A 47 -7.03 -0.26 7.28
N TYR A 48 -5.75 -0.44 7.57
CA TYR A 48 -5.26 -0.92 8.84
C TYR A 48 -4.50 0.18 9.58
N PRO A 49 -4.59 0.23 10.92
CA PRO A 49 -3.64 1.01 11.70
C PRO A 49 -2.22 0.50 11.46
N TYR A 50 -1.26 1.39 11.20
CA TYR A 50 0.12 1.02 10.88
C TYR A 50 0.75 0.05 11.90
N ASN A 51 0.54 0.30 13.21
CA ASN A 51 1.10 -0.55 14.26
C ASN A 51 0.55 -1.99 14.20
N GLU A 52 -0.74 -2.15 13.93
CA GLU A 52 -1.38 -3.48 13.84
C GLU A 52 -0.92 -4.21 12.57
N PHE A 53 -0.84 -3.49 11.45
CA PHE A 53 -0.37 -4.04 10.18
C PHE A 53 1.08 -4.52 10.27
N LYS A 54 1.94 -3.70 10.88
CA LYS A 54 3.33 -4.06 11.10
C LYS A 54 3.46 -5.33 11.95
N SER A 55 2.71 -5.45 13.03
CA SER A 55 2.74 -6.65 13.88
C SER A 55 2.29 -7.94 13.18
N ALA A 56 1.53 -7.84 12.07
CA ALA A 56 1.08 -8.98 11.30
C ALA A 56 2.13 -9.54 10.30
N LEU A 57 3.20 -8.80 10.02
CA LEU A 57 4.26 -9.22 9.10
C LEU A 57 5.39 -9.98 9.81
N ASN A 58 6.18 -10.76 9.05
CA ASN A 58 7.44 -11.32 9.55
C ASN A 58 8.52 -10.24 9.72
N GLU A 59 9.55 -10.48 10.53
CA GLU A 59 10.55 -9.46 10.92
C GLU A 59 11.26 -8.79 9.73
N ILE A 60 11.64 -9.57 8.70
CA ILE A 60 12.30 -9.04 7.50
C ILE A 60 11.37 -8.10 6.72
N SER A 61 10.11 -8.50 6.57
CA SER A 61 9.09 -7.70 5.91
C SER A 61 8.69 -6.48 6.75
N GLN A 62 8.78 -6.57 8.08
CA GLN A 62 8.54 -5.44 8.99
C GLN A 62 9.58 -4.34 8.83
N GLU A 63 10.87 -4.66 8.72
CA GLU A 63 11.93 -3.64 8.60
C GLU A 63 11.85 -2.90 7.27
N SER A 64 11.65 -3.64 6.16
CA SER A 64 11.47 -3.05 4.84
C SER A 64 10.19 -2.23 4.75
N LEU A 65 9.07 -2.75 5.28
CA LEU A 65 7.81 -2.02 5.39
C LEU A 65 8.00 -0.73 6.18
N LYS A 66 8.62 -0.83 7.36
CA LYS A 66 8.80 0.28 8.28
C LYS A 66 9.51 1.44 7.60
N THR A 67 10.61 1.13 6.92
CA THR A 67 11.44 2.13 6.24
C THR A 67 10.65 2.84 5.15
N GLN A 68 10.03 2.08 4.24
CA GLN A 68 9.25 2.65 3.14
C GLN A 68 8.06 3.47 3.62
N TYR A 69 7.36 2.99 4.66
CA TYR A 69 6.18 3.66 5.19
C TYR A 69 6.52 4.95 5.95
N GLU A 70 7.56 4.92 6.78
CA GLU A 70 8.05 6.11 7.50
C GLU A 70 8.58 7.16 6.51
N GLU A 71 9.30 6.74 5.46
CA GLU A 71 9.73 7.63 4.37
C GLU A 71 8.53 8.22 3.61
N ALA A 72 7.50 7.42 3.31
CA ALA A 72 6.32 7.92 2.61
C ALA A 72 5.59 8.99 3.43
N ILE A 73 5.36 8.76 4.73
CA ILE A 73 4.74 9.76 5.60
C ILE A 73 5.56 11.04 5.64
N ALA A 74 6.89 10.92 5.80
CA ALA A 74 7.77 12.09 5.87
C ALA A 74 7.77 12.95 4.59
N ASN A 75 7.43 12.35 3.45
CA ASN A 75 7.34 13.02 2.14
C ASN A 75 5.90 13.36 1.73
N ASP A 76 4.94 13.32 2.66
CA ASP A 76 3.51 13.53 2.41
C ASP A 76 2.93 12.62 1.31
N ASN A 77 3.45 11.40 1.25
CA ASN A 77 2.98 10.33 0.39
C ASN A 77 2.14 9.33 1.20
N PHE A 78 1.49 8.41 0.50
CA PHE A 78 0.87 7.24 1.12
C PHE A 78 1.29 5.97 0.39
N VAL A 79 1.22 4.84 1.12
CA VAL A 79 1.62 3.53 0.61
C VAL A 79 0.40 2.64 0.47
N ILE A 80 0.31 1.99 -0.68
CA ILE A 80 -0.69 0.97 -0.98
C ILE A 80 0.03 -0.36 -1.09
N PHE A 81 -0.39 -1.32 -0.26
CA PHE A 81 0.00 -2.71 -0.36
C PHE A 81 -0.94 -3.44 -1.29
N VAL A 82 -0.40 -4.34 -2.09
CA VAL A 82 -1.16 -5.25 -2.94
C VAL A 82 -0.83 -6.66 -2.52
N GLN A 83 -1.87 -7.42 -2.19
CA GLN A 83 -1.77 -8.84 -1.89
C GLN A 83 -2.42 -9.65 -3.01
N ASP A 84 -1.62 -10.52 -3.63
CA ASP A 84 -2.06 -11.51 -4.59
C ASP A 84 -1.72 -12.91 -4.05
N ASN A 85 -2.72 -13.54 -3.44
CA ASN A 85 -2.58 -14.86 -2.82
C ASN A 85 -2.40 -15.98 -3.85
N GLU A 86 -2.95 -15.83 -5.06
CA GLU A 86 -2.80 -16.81 -6.14
C GLU A 86 -1.36 -16.83 -6.66
N LYS A 87 -0.75 -15.65 -6.83
CA LYS A 87 0.66 -15.51 -7.23
C LYS A 87 1.65 -15.56 -6.06
N LYS A 88 1.16 -15.57 -4.81
CA LYS A 88 1.94 -15.45 -3.58
C LYS A 88 2.82 -14.19 -3.58
N GLU A 89 2.30 -13.10 -4.13
CA GLU A 89 2.99 -11.82 -4.19
C GLU A 89 2.40 -10.85 -3.17
N PHE A 90 3.32 -10.10 -2.54
CA PHE A 90 3.00 -8.99 -1.65
C PHE A 90 3.88 -7.81 -2.05
N ARG A 91 3.27 -6.79 -2.65
CA ARG A 91 3.98 -5.63 -3.21
C ARG A 91 3.49 -4.34 -2.57
N SER A 92 4.30 -3.30 -2.66
CA SER A 92 3.98 -1.98 -2.14
C SER A 92 4.28 -0.89 -3.15
N TYR A 93 3.43 0.12 -3.18
CA TYR A 93 3.50 1.23 -4.11
C TYR A 93 3.31 2.54 -3.34
N THR A 94 4.17 3.51 -3.59
CA THR A 94 4.10 4.84 -2.98
C THR A 94 3.47 5.82 -3.96
N PHE A 95 2.47 6.58 -3.50
CA PHE A 95 1.78 7.61 -4.29
C PHE A 95 1.82 8.96 -3.58
N THR A 96 1.88 10.03 -4.37
CA THR A 96 1.76 11.41 -3.90
C THR A 96 0.32 11.72 -3.51
N LYS A 97 0.14 12.48 -2.43
CA LYS A 97 -1.15 13.09 -2.07
C LYS A 97 -1.36 14.36 -2.89
N GLU A 98 -1.81 14.24 -4.13
CA GLU A 98 -2.26 15.40 -4.94
C GLU A 98 -3.76 15.71 -4.75
#